data_AF-A0A8B7DIE3-F1
#
_entry.id   AF-A0A8B7DIE3-F1
#
_cell.length_a   1.000
_cell.length_b   1.000
_cell.length_c   1.000
_cell.angle_alpha   90.00
_cell.angle_beta   90.00
_cell.angle_gamma   90.00
#
_symmetry.space_group_name_H-M   'P 1'
#
loop_
_entity.id
_entity.type
_entity.pdbx_description
1 polymer ?
#
loop_
_entity_poly.entity_id
_entity_poly.type
_entity_poly.pdbx_seq_one_letter_code
_entity_poly.pdbx_strand_id
1 'polypeptide(L)'
;MSSSSNPPSFSTPSVETRKAGKNHSMFALNGQELTTDIDKMNDSMKSKLAECFSENWKELANFFSLQKNKVDQIDKEQIEPLAKANRVLDYWITLCPHTYNVNSIKKKLRSIGLKDIISYVFGEDKEEHSNQTETSVPKVESLSFHQISLLANLLDPDYGWAEFANFLFQDDKEFLKKVEALQYDYAGGGNPVEKFLKLLLERKPLLTIKEFLLVCEKVKREDVILYAEKHFKDIDLVSKLDDTQLRKFAGVIRGNITPSNWADIACQFEFSKEDLRKIDRERLIPNSYSPTAKLFEKIQQSYPEIELQKLIIVCEQIRRIDVANKLREFLLTP
;
A
#
# COMPACT_ATOMS: atom_id res chain seq x y z
N MET A 1 56.88 33.72 53.82
CA MET A 1 57.48 33.41 52.50
C MET A 1 56.32 33.39 51.51
N SER A 2 56.13 34.50 50.82
CA SER A 2 54.97 34.75 49.95
C SER A 2 55.48 34.72 48.50
N SER A 3 55.05 33.73 47.73
CA SER A 3 55.44 33.57 46.34
C SER A 3 54.21 33.63 45.47
N SER A 4 54.02 34.79 44.83
CA SER A 4 53.01 35.03 43.80
C SER A 4 53.50 34.48 42.46
N SER A 5 52.71 33.64 41.81
CA SER A 5 52.93 33.22 40.43
C SER A 5 52.00 34.00 39.49
N ASN A 6 52.62 34.72 38.55
CA ASN A 6 51.96 35.43 37.45
C ASN A 6 51.41 34.45 36.39
N PRO A 7 50.28 34.75 35.73
CA PRO A 7 49.84 34.05 34.53
C PRO A 7 50.46 34.63 33.25
N PRO A 8 50.62 33.83 32.18
CA PRO A 8 51.18 34.29 30.92
C PRO A 8 50.14 34.99 30.02
N SER A 9 50.56 36.12 29.49
CA SER A 9 49.95 36.92 28.43
C SER A 9 50.07 36.23 27.07
N PHE A 10 48.97 36.12 26.31
CA PHE A 10 49.00 35.78 24.89
C PHE A 10 48.39 36.90 24.04
N SER A 11 49.17 37.25 23.02
CA SER A 11 49.02 38.35 22.09
C SER A 11 47.91 38.12 21.06
N THR A 12 47.18 39.20 20.76
CA THR A 12 46.28 39.33 19.61
C THR A 12 47.08 39.44 18.30
N PRO A 13 46.56 38.88 17.18
CA PRO A 13 46.95 39.31 15.86
C PRO A 13 45.87 40.17 15.19
N SER A 14 46.38 41.18 14.50
CA SER A 14 45.72 42.28 13.81
C SER A 14 44.77 41.87 12.68
N VAL A 15 43.79 42.76 12.51
CA VAL A 15 42.87 42.91 11.39
C VAL A 15 43.64 43.16 10.08
N GLU A 16 43.36 42.35 9.06
CA GLU A 16 43.58 42.72 7.66
C GLU A 16 42.27 42.60 6.86
N THR A 17 41.86 43.74 6.32
CA THR A 17 40.77 43.93 5.37
C THR A 17 41.20 43.47 3.99
N ARG A 18 40.40 42.64 3.30
CA ARG A 18 40.48 42.49 1.83
C ARG A 18 39.16 42.03 1.19
N LYS A 19 38.59 42.99 0.45
CA LYS A 19 37.93 42.92 -0.87
C LYS A 19 36.89 41.81 -1.15
N ALA A 20 35.69 42.30 -1.43
CA ALA A 20 34.61 41.62 -2.14
C ALA A 20 35.08 40.99 -3.46
N GLY A 21 34.87 39.69 -3.59
CA GLY A 21 34.94 38.93 -4.83
C GLY A 21 33.60 38.20 -5.04
N LYS A 22 32.85 38.63 -6.04
CA LYS A 22 31.68 37.90 -6.57
C LYS A 22 32.16 36.56 -7.13
N ASN A 23 31.84 35.47 -6.45
CA ASN A 23 31.88 34.13 -7.03
C ASN A 23 30.45 33.59 -7.15
N HIS A 24 29.90 33.66 -8.36
CA HIS A 24 28.81 32.80 -8.80
C HIS A 24 29.32 31.36 -8.80
N SER A 25 28.96 30.60 -7.77
CA SER A 25 29.17 29.14 -7.75
C SER A 25 27.89 28.47 -8.22
N MET A 26 27.88 28.07 -9.50
CA MET A 26 26.94 27.07 -10.00
C MET A 26 27.21 25.74 -9.29
N PHE A 27 26.41 25.39 -8.29
CA PHE A 27 26.20 23.99 -7.95
C PHE A 27 25.06 23.48 -8.81
N ALA A 28 25.41 22.94 -9.97
CA ALA A 28 24.54 22.03 -10.69
C ALA A 28 24.44 20.75 -9.87
N LEU A 29 23.35 20.61 -9.12
CA LEU A 29 22.94 19.35 -8.54
C LEU A 29 22.51 18.45 -9.70
N ASN A 30 23.43 17.60 -10.18
CA ASN A 30 23.08 16.42 -10.98
C ASN A 30 22.36 15.43 -10.07
N GLY A 31 21.08 15.68 -9.82
CA GLY A 31 20.14 14.66 -9.38
C GLY A 31 19.86 13.75 -10.57
N GLN A 32 20.71 12.74 -10.78
CA GLN A 32 20.28 11.57 -11.55
C GLN A 32 19.23 10.87 -10.69
N GLU A 33 17.96 11.18 -10.96
CA GLU A 33 16.86 10.31 -10.58
C GLU A 33 17.16 8.94 -11.19
N LEU A 34 17.57 8.00 -10.36
CA LEU A 34 17.45 6.57 -10.65
C LEU A 34 15.96 6.24 -10.66
N THR A 35 15.22 6.74 -11.65
CA THR A 35 13.94 6.14 -12.01
C THR A 35 14.30 4.77 -12.54
N THR A 36 13.93 3.74 -11.80
CA THR A 36 14.01 2.34 -12.23
C THR A 36 13.16 2.18 -13.49
N ASP A 37 13.79 2.36 -14.66
CA ASP A 37 13.21 2.19 -16.01
C ASP A 37 12.78 0.74 -16.31
N ILE A 38 12.83 -0.14 -15.32
CA ILE A 38 12.73 -1.60 -15.48
C ILE A 38 11.32 -2.05 -15.93
N ASP A 39 10.28 -1.23 -15.74
CA ASP A 39 8.89 -1.64 -16.03
C ASP A 39 8.16 -0.79 -17.09
N LYS A 40 8.85 0.09 -17.83
CA LYS A 40 8.21 0.91 -18.87
C LYS A 40 7.80 0.06 -20.08
N MET A 41 6.56 0.22 -20.52
CA MET A 41 6.06 -0.38 -21.75
C MET A 41 6.83 0.22 -22.94
N ASN A 42 7.53 -0.61 -23.71
CA ASN A 42 8.20 -0.14 -24.92
C ASN A 42 7.28 -0.24 -26.15
N ASP A 43 7.62 0.46 -27.23
CA ASP A 43 6.81 0.50 -28.46
C ASP A 43 6.61 -0.88 -29.07
N SER A 44 7.62 -1.77 -28.99
CA SER A 44 7.49 -3.14 -29.47
C SER A 44 6.42 -3.93 -28.72
N MET A 45 6.34 -3.80 -27.39
CA MET A 45 5.31 -4.46 -26.57
C MET A 45 3.93 -3.88 -26.88
N LYS A 46 3.85 -2.56 -27.04
CA LYS A 46 2.60 -1.88 -27.40
C LYS A 46 2.08 -2.37 -28.76
N SER A 47 2.95 -2.46 -29.78
CA SER A 47 2.56 -2.94 -31.10
C SER A 47 2.07 -4.40 -31.07
N LYS A 48 2.76 -5.29 -30.36
CA LYS A 48 2.32 -6.69 -30.18
C LYS A 48 0.97 -6.77 -29.46
N LEU A 49 0.77 -5.95 -28.42
CA LEU A 49 -0.51 -5.90 -27.71
C LEU A 49 -1.64 -5.42 -28.64
N ALA A 50 -1.39 -4.38 -29.45
CA ALA A 50 -2.36 -3.90 -30.42
C ALA A 50 -2.71 -4.96 -31.48
N GLU A 51 -1.73 -5.75 -31.92
CA GLU A 51 -1.93 -6.86 -32.84
C GLU A 51 -2.88 -7.92 -32.26
N CYS A 52 -2.64 -8.37 -31.01
CA CYS A 52 -3.49 -9.35 -30.33
C CYS A 52 -4.96 -8.91 -30.20
N PHE A 53 -5.19 -7.60 -30.07
CA PHE A 53 -6.52 -7.02 -29.87
C PHE A 53 -7.06 -6.32 -31.12
N SER A 54 -6.45 -6.48 -32.28
CA SER A 54 -6.86 -5.77 -33.51
C SER A 54 -8.31 -6.08 -33.90
N GLU A 55 -8.66 -7.36 -33.99
CA GLU A 55 -10.03 -7.82 -34.31
C GLU A 55 -11.04 -7.53 -33.18
N ASN A 56 -10.57 -7.47 -31.93
CA ASN A 56 -11.40 -7.28 -30.73
C ASN A 56 -11.11 -5.95 -30.01
N TRP A 57 -10.78 -4.89 -30.76
CA TRP A 57 -10.30 -3.63 -30.16
C TRP A 57 -11.34 -2.95 -29.25
N LYS A 58 -12.64 -3.24 -29.44
CA LYS A 58 -13.72 -2.78 -28.54
C LYS A 58 -13.64 -3.46 -27.17
N GLU A 59 -13.27 -4.74 -27.11
CA GLU A 59 -13.00 -5.43 -25.86
C GLU A 59 -11.79 -4.81 -25.16
N LEU A 60 -10.75 -4.45 -25.92
CA LEU A 60 -9.60 -3.71 -25.39
C LEU A 60 -10.01 -2.35 -24.80
N ALA A 61 -10.89 -1.62 -25.48
CA ALA A 61 -11.38 -0.33 -25.00
C ALA A 61 -12.19 -0.48 -23.70
N ASN A 62 -13.05 -1.49 -23.61
CA ASN A 62 -13.79 -1.83 -22.40
C ASN A 62 -12.84 -2.26 -21.28
N PHE A 63 -11.83 -3.06 -21.61
CA PHE A 63 -10.81 -3.54 -20.70
C PHE A 63 -10.04 -2.39 -20.04
N PHE A 64 -9.78 -1.29 -20.77
CA PHE A 64 -9.18 -0.07 -20.21
C PHE A 64 -10.18 0.98 -19.76
N SER A 65 -11.47 0.63 -19.70
CA SER A 65 -12.54 1.51 -19.22
C SER A 65 -12.59 2.84 -19.98
N LEU A 66 -12.33 2.80 -21.29
CA LEU A 66 -12.40 3.99 -22.13
C LEU A 66 -13.86 4.48 -22.22
N GLN A 67 -14.06 5.81 -22.16
CA GLN A 67 -15.40 6.38 -22.23
C GLN A 67 -16.10 6.01 -23.54
N LYS A 68 -17.40 5.70 -23.48
CA LYS A 68 -18.19 5.24 -24.63
C LYS A 68 -18.12 6.18 -25.84
N ASN A 69 -18.14 7.49 -25.61
CA ASN A 69 -18.01 8.49 -26.67
C ASN A 69 -16.68 8.40 -27.44
N LYS A 70 -15.58 8.01 -26.79
CA LYS A 70 -14.27 7.79 -27.43
C LYS A 70 -14.25 6.49 -28.23
N VAL A 71 -14.88 5.44 -27.71
CA VAL A 71 -15.05 4.18 -28.45
C VAL A 71 -15.88 4.43 -29.71
N ASP A 72 -17.00 5.14 -29.60
CA ASP A 72 -17.87 5.50 -30.74
C ASP A 72 -17.13 6.39 -31.76
N GLN A 73 -16.23 7.26 -31.29
CA GLN A 73 -15.38 8.07 -32.17
C GLN A 73 -14.41 7.20 -32.98
N ILE A 74 -13.69 6.29 -32.33
CA ILE A 74 -12.76 5.35 -33.00
C ILE A 74 -13.50 4.42 -33.95
N ASP A 75 -14.71 3.99 -33.59
CA ASP A 75 -15.51 3.07 -34.41
C ASP A 75 -15.91 3.69 -35.76
N LYS A 76 -16.23 5.00 -35.74
CA LYS A 76 -16.59 5.78 -36.93
C LYS A 76 -15.41 6.09 -37.84
N GLU A 77 -14.17 5.99 -37.35
CA GLU A 77 -12.99 6.17 -38.18
C GLU A 77 -12.89 5.00 -39.19
N GLN A 78 -12.82 5.31 -40.49
CA GLN A 78 -12.59 4.32 -41.56
C GLN A 78 -11.11 3.92 -41.61
N ILE A 79 -10.63 3.34 -40.52
CA ILE A 79 -9.25 2.89 -40.35
C ILE A 79 -9.22 1.39 -40.05
N GLU A 80 -8.09 0.76 -40.36
CA GLU A 80 -7.85 -0.66 -40.12
C GLU A 80 -7.99 -1.02 -38.63
N PRO A 81 -8.44 -2.24 -38.28
CA PRO A 81 -8.65 -2.68 -36.89
C PRO A 81 -7.40 -2.52 -36.01
N LEU A 82 -6.21 -2.80 -36.56
CA LEU A 82 -4.93 -2.58 -35.88
C LEU A 82 -4.71 -1.11 -35.50
N ALA A 83 -5.09 -0.17 -36.38
CA ALA A 83 -4.98 1.26 -36.09
C ALA A 83 -5.97 1.67 -34.99
N LYS A 84 -7.17 1.07 -34.95
CA LYS A 84 -8.13 1.28 -33.85
C LYS A 84 -7.57 0.80 -32.51
N ALA A 85 -6.99 -0.40 -32.45
CA ALA A 85 -6.37 -0.93 -31.24
C ALA A 85 -5.21 -0.05 -30.73
N ASN A 86 -4.33 0.42 -31.63
CA ASN A 86 -3.26 1.37 -31.27
C ASN A 86 -3.82 2.66 -30.67
N ARG A 87 -4.88 3.21 -31.27
CA ARG A 87 -5.53 4.44 -30.80
C ARG A 87 -6.15 4.28 -29.42
N VAL A 88 -6.72 3.11 -29.10
CA VAL A 88 -7.18 2.78 -27.74
C VAL A 88 -6.03 2.80 -26.74
N LEU A 89 -4.89 2.18 -27.08
CA LEU A 89 -3.71 2.18 -26.22
C LEU A 89 -3.15 3.60 -26.02
N ASP A 90 -3.12 4.42 -27.06
CA ASP A 90 -2.69 5.83 -26.99
C ASP A 90 -3.58 6.65 -26.04
N TYR A 91 -4.90 6.48 -26.13
CA TYR A 91 -5.82 7.13 -25.21
C TYR A 91 -5.56 6.70 -23.77
N TRP A 92 -5.31 5.41 -23.53
CA TRP A 92 -5.03 4.93 -22.19
C TRP A 92 -3.72 5.49 -21.62
N ILE A 93 -2.65 5.53 -22.42
CA ILE A 93 -1.38 6.18 -22.04
C ILE A 93 -1.61 7.64 -21.62
N THR A 94 -2.41 8.35 -22.40
CA THR A 94 -2.69 9.77 -22.18
C THR A 94 -3.54 10.01 -20.92
N LEU A 95 -4.54 9.15 -20.68
CA LEU A 95 -5.48 9.30 -19.56
C LEU A 95 -4.87 8.84 -18.23
N CYS A 96 -4.12 7.73 -18.24
CA CYS A 96 -3.66 7.07 -17.02
C CYS A 96 -2.19 6.61 -17.14
N PRO A 97 -1.23 7.54 -17.31
CA PRO A 97 0.17 7.19 -17.61
C PRO A 97 0.82 6.32 -16.52
N HIS A 98 0.46 6.53 -15.26
CA HIS A 98 0.95 5.74 -14.13
C HIS A 98 0.46 4.28 -14.12
N THR A 99 -0.66 3.98 -14.80
CA THR A 99 -1.19 2.60 -14.95
C THR A 99 -0.67 1.90 -16.20
N TYR A 100 -0.02 2.64 -17.10
CA TYR A 100 0.51 2.11 -18.35
C TYR A 100 1.95 1.60 -18.18
N ASN A 101 2.09 0.55 -17.39
CA ASN A 101 3.37 -0.17 -17.21
C ASN A 101 3.16 -1.68 -17.39
N VAL A 102 4.25 -2.40 -17.63
CA VAL A 102 4.22 -3.84 -17.94
C VAL A 102 3.48 -4.63 -16.86
N ASN A 103 3.78 -4.36 -15.58
CA ASN A 103 3.17 -5.06 -14.45
C ASN A 103 1.66 -4.84 -14.33
N SER A 104 1.19 -3.61 -14.51
CA SER A 104 -0.24 -3.29 -14.47
C SER A 104 -1.00 -3.97 -15.60
N ILE A 105 -0.41 -3.99 -16.81
CA ILE A 105 -0.99 -4.65 -17.98
C ILE A 105 -1.04 -6.17 -17.77
N LYS A 106 0.08 -6.79 -17.36
CA LYS A 106 0.13 -8.22 -17.03
C LYS A 106 -0.92 -8.60 -15.99
N LYS A 107 -1.00 -7.86 -14.88
CA LYS A 107 -1.98 -8.10 -13.81
C LYS A 107 -3.41 -8.07 -14.34
N LYS A 108 -3.72 -7.10 -15.19
CA LYS A 108 -5.06 -6.96 -15.75
C LYS A 108 -5.38 -8.07 -16.76
N LEU A 109 -4.43 -8.44 -17.62
CA LEU A 109 -4.60 -9.55 -18.57
C LEU A 109 -4.81 -10.90 -17.84
N ARG A 110 -4.09 -11.13 -16.73
CA ARG A 110 -4.31 -12.31 -15.87
C ARG A 110 -5.73 -12.35 -15.30
N SER A 111 -6.24 -11.20 -14.86
CA SER A 111 -7.58 -11.12 -14.25
C SER A 111 -8.72 -11.52 -15.19
N ILE A 112 -8.49 -11.48 -16.51
CA ILE A 112 -9.45 -11.88 -17.55
C ILE A 112 -9.06 -13.18 -18.26
N GLY A 113 -8.03 -13.89 -17.77
CA GLY A 113 -7.62 -15.20 -18.29
C GLY A 113 -6.79 -15.20 -19.57
N LEU A 114 -6.30 -14.04 -20.04
CA LEU A 114 -5.52 -13.92 -21.29
C LEU A 114 -4.01 -14.18 -21.06
N LYS A 115 -3.68 -15.37 -20.56
CA LYS A 115 -2.28 -15.77 -20.25
C LYS A 115 -1.43 -15.96 -21.51
N ASP A 116 -2.05 -16.38 -22.59
CA ASP A 116 -1.46 -16.53 -23.93
C ASP A 116 -0.92 -15.21 -24.47
N ILE A 117 -1.71 -14.12 -24.36
CA ILE A 117 -1.28 -12.78 -24.76
C ILE A 117 -0.11 -12.32 -23.91
N ILE A 118 -0.11 -12.62 -22.60
CA ILE A 118 1.01 -12.25 -21.72
C ILE A 118 2.32 -12.88 -22.23
N SER A 119 2.28 -14.19 -22.52
CA SER A 119 3.43 -14.92 -23.03
C SER A 119 3.92 -14.37 -24.37
N TYR A 120 2.99 -14.09 -25.30
CA TYR A 120 3.33 -13.56 -26.62
C TYR A 120 3.93 -12.14 -26.58
N VAL A 121 3.31 -11.25 -25.81
CA VAL A 121 3.69 -9.82 -25.77
C VAL A 121 4.94 -9.60 -24.92
N PHE A 122 5.00 -10.24 -23.75
CA PHE A 122 6.03 -9.96 -22.73
C PHE A 122 7.09 -11.07 -22.60
N GLY A 123 6.99 -12.14 -23.39
CA GLY A 123 7.83 -13.34 -23.27
C GLY A 123 7.30 -14.32 -22.22
N GLU A 124 7.97 -15.47 -22.09
CA GLU A 124 7.64 -16.45 -21.04
C GLU A 124 7.54 -15.73 -19.69
N ASP A 125 6.34 -15.73 -19.11
CA ASP A 125 6.17 -15.41 -17.70
C ASP A 125 6.91 -16.56 -17.01
N LYS A 126 8.21 -16.37 -16.75
CA LYS A 126 8.88 -17.10 -15.69
C LYS A 126 8.02 -16.76 -14.50
N GLU A 127 7.09 -17.66 -14.18
CA GLU A 127 6.32 -17.59 -12.97
C GLU A 127 7.39 -17.65 -11.87
N GLU A 128 7.90 -16.48 -11.49
CA GLU A 128 8.14 -16.22 -10.10
C GLU A 128 6.81 -16.59 -9.48
N HIS A 129 6.76 -17.80 -8.93
CA HIS A 129 5.75 -18.21 -7.98
C HIS A 129 5.88 -17.25 -6.79
N SER A 130 5.50 -15.99 -7.01
CA SER A 130 5.06 -15.13 -5.96
C SER A 130 3.82 -15.86 -5.49
N ASN A 131 4.00 -16.66 -4.44
CA ASN A 131 2.97 -16.89 -3.46
C ASN A 131 2.53 -15.50 -2.99
N GLN A 132 1.73 -14.79 -3.79
CA GLN A 132 0.87 -13.74 -3.33
C GLN A 132 -0.16 -14.45 -2.46
N THR A 133 0.30 -14.79 -1.25
CA THR A 133 -0.54 -14.85 -0.08
C THR A 133 -1.28 -13.52 -0.10
N GLU A 134 -2.60 -13.57 -0.27
CA GLU A 134 -3.47 -12.42 -0.13
C GLU A 134 -3.00 -11.62 1.09
N THR A 135 -2.35 -10.48 0.86
CA THR A 135 -2.10 -9.51 1.91
C THR A 135 -3.47 -9.27 2.52
N SER A 136 -3.67 -9.61 3.81
CA SER A 136 -4.98 -9.52 4.43
C SER A 136 -5.35 -8.04 4.53
N VAL A 137 -5.93 -7.51 3.46
CA VAL A 137 -6.46 -6.15 3.43
C VAL A 137 -7.54 -6.11 4.49
N PRO A 138 -7.50 -5.14 5.42
CA PRO A 138 -8.48 -5.06 6.48
C PRO A 138 -9.88 -5.00 5.86
N LYS A 139 -10.70 -5.98 6.22
CA LYS A 139 -12.07 -6.12 5.74
C LYS A 139 -13.01 -5.36 6.65
N VAL A 140 -14.14 -4.89 6.13
CA VAL A 140 -15.17 -4.22 6.93
C VAL A 140 -15.72 -5.16 8.02
N GLU A 141 -15.73 -6.48 7.79
CA GLU A 141 -16.11 -7.49 8.81
C GLU A 141 -15.16 -7.52 10.02
N SER A 142 -13.93 -6.99 9.88
CA SER A 142 -12.96 -6.92 10.98
C SER A 142 -13.12 -5.70 11.87
N LEU A 143 -14.07 -4.80 11.56
CA LEU A 143 -14.37 -3.65 12.41
C LEU A 143 -15.05 -4.10 13.70
N SER A 144 -14.58 -3.58 14.82
CA SER A 144 -15.21 -3.80 16.13
C SER A 144 -16.63 -3.22 16.16
N PHE A 145 -17.47 -3.77 17.04
CA PHE A 145 -18.82 -3.23 17.30
C PHE A 145 -18.80 -1.72 17.62
N HIS A 146 -17.77 -1.26 18.35
CA HIS A 146 -17.61 0.15 18.67
C HIS A 146 -17.32 1.00 17.42
N GLN A 147 -16.43 0.54 16.54
CA GLN A 147 -16.14 1.22 15.26
C GLN A 147 -17.35 1.24 14.34
N ILE A 148 -18.10 0.13 14.26
CA ILE A 148 -19.36 0.05 13.51
C ILE A 148 -20.38 1.04 14.07
N SER A 149 -20.54 1.12 15.40
CA SER A 149 -21.46 2.05 16.05
C SER A 149 -21.07 3.51 15.83
N LEU A 150 -19.78 3.84 15.86
CA LEU A 150 -19.31 5.20 15.59
C LEU A 150 -19.45 5.60 14.12
N LEU A 151 -19.12 4.69 13.18
CA LEU A 151 -19.44 4.87 11.76
C LEU A 151 -20.95 5.05 11.55
N ALA A 152 -21.76 4.27 12.27
CA ALA A 152 -23.21 4.36 12.24
C ALA A 152 -23.76 5.69 12.75
N ASN A 153 -23.09 6.32 13.72
CA ASN A 153 -23.48 7.65 14.21
C ASN A 153 -23.09 8.78 13.26
N LEU A 154 -22.09 8.57 12.39
CA LEU A 154 -21.67 9.55 11.38
C LEU A 154 -22.53 9.46 10.14
N LEU A 155 -22.90 8.24 9.75
CA LEU A 155 -23.82 7.95 8.66
C LEU A 155 -25.23 8.47 9.01
N ASP A 156 -25.51 9.73 8.68
CA ASP A 156 -26.82 10.36 8.90
C ASP A 156 -27.98 9.49 8.36
N PRO A 157 -29.06 9.26 9.16
CA PRO A 157 -30.33 8.67 8.76
C PRO A 157 -30.86 9.09 7.38
N ASP A 158 -30.67 10.36 7.06
CA ASP A 158 -31.38 11.02 5.97
C ASP A 158 -30.52 11.13 4.69
N TYR A 159 -29.27 10.66 4.69
CA TYR A 159 -28.35 10.98 3.59
C TYR A 159 -27.39 9.85 3.14
N GLY A 160 -27.55 9.43 1.88
CA GLY A 160 -26.48 8.86 1.05
C GLY A 160 -26.38 7.33 1.01
N TRP A 161 -27.18 6.57 1.75
CA TRP A 161 -27.00 5.10 1.78
C TRP A 161 -27.59 4.40 0.56
N ALA A 162 -28.67 4.94 0.01
CA ALA A 162 -29.24 4.42 -1.24
C ALA A 162 -28.23 4.62 -2.37
N GLU A 163 -27.59 5.78 -2.42
CA GLU A 163 -26.51 6.10 -3.35
C GLU A 163 -25.28 5.21 -3.11
N PHE A 164 -24.92 4.97 -1.84
CA PHE A 164 -23.81 4.09 -1.47
C PHE A 164 -24.06 2.66 -1.92
N ALA A 165 -25.24 2.12 -1.60
CA ALA A 165 -25.68 0.80 -1.99
C ALA A 165 -25.72 0.68 -3.52
N ASN A 166 -26.27 1.69 -4.19
CA ASN A 166 -26.33 1.74 -5.65
C ASN A 166 -24.93 1.70 -6.26
N PHE A 167 -23.94 2.41 -5.69
CA PHE A 167 -22.56 2.33 -6.18
C PHE A 167 -21.93 0.93 -6.07
N LEU A 168 -22.25 0.16 -5.03
CA LEU A 168 -21.68 -1.16 -4.81
C LEU A 168 -22.48 -2.30 -5.47
N PHE A 169 -23.78 -2.11 -5.67
CA PHE A 169 -24.71 -3.16 -6.03
C PHE A 169 -25.69 -2.72 -7.13
N GLN A 170 -25.19 -2.02 -8.16
CA GLN A 170 -25.99 -1.49 -9.30
C GLN A 170 -26.93 -2.54 -9.91
N ASP A 171 -26.50 -3.80 -9.94
CA ASP A 171 -27.25 -4.90 -10.53
C ASP A 171 -28.15 -5.66 -9.54
N ASP A 172 -28.07 -5.37 -8.24
CA ASP A 172 -28.83 -6.07 -7.19
C ASP A 172 -30.06 -5.28 -6.73
N LYS A 173 -31.09 -5.29 -7.58
CA LYS A 173 -32.36 -4.59 -7.31
C LYS A 173 -33.03 -5.02 -6.00
N GLU A 174 -32.84 -6.28 -5.58
CA GLU A 174 -33.43 -6.77 -4.32
C GLU A 174 -32.72 -6.15 -3.12
N PHE A 175 -31.39 -6.11 -3.14
CA PHE A 175 -30.61 -5.44 -2.10
C PHE A 175 -30.92 -3.94 -2.02
N LEU A 176 -30.99 -3.26 -3.16
CA LEU A 176 -31.32 -1.83 -3.20
C LEU A 176 -32.70 -1.55 -2.57
N LYS A 177 -33.70 -2.37 -2.89
CA LYS A 177 -35.03 -2.26 -2.27
C LYS A 177 -35.01 -2.49 -0.76
N LYS A 178 -34.16 -3.40 -0.26
CA LYS A 178 -33.96 -3.61 1.19
C LYS A 178 -33.33 -2.40 1.84
N VAL A 179 -32.33 -1.78 1.21
CA VAL A 179 -31.69 -0.55 1.71
C VAL A 179 -32.67 0.63 1.72
N GLU A 180 -33.45 0.81 0.66
CA GLU A 180 -34.53 1.82 0.62
C GLU A 180 -35.55 1.62 1.75
N ALA A 181 -35.90 0.36 2.05
CA ALA A 181 -36.82 0.06 3.14
C ALA A 181 -36.29 0.48 4.52
N LEU A 182 -34.96 0.51 4.73
CA LEU A 182 -34.35 0.92 6.00
C LEU A 182 -34.65 2.38 6.36
N GLN A 183 -34.90 3.25 5.37
CA GLN A 183 -35.26 4.64 5.62
C GLN A 183 -36.59 4.74 6.39
N TYR A 184 -37.53 3.84 6.10
CA TYR A 184 -38.84 3.83 6.76
C TYR A 184 -38.79 3.16 8.14
N ASP A 185 -37.83 2.26 8.37
CA ASP A 185 -37.58 1.63 9.68
C ASP A 185 -37.10 2.62 10.73
N TYR A 186 -36.51 3.75 10.33
CA TYR A 186 -36.01 4.80 11.23
C TYR A 186 -37.15 5.46 12.04
N ALA A 187 -38.35 5.54 11.47
CA ALA A 187 -39.53 6.10 12.14
C ALA A 187 -39.93 5.35 13.44
N GLY A 188 -39.36 4.17 13.69
CA GLY A 188 -39.58 3.36 14.89
C GLY A 188 -38.45 3.36 15.93
N GLY A 189 -37.41 4.20 15.79
CA GLY A 189 -36.32 4.32 16.77
C GLY A 189 -35.17 3.31 16.65
N GLY A 190 -34.99 2.68 15.48
CA GLY A 190 -33.80 1.85 15.20
C GLY A 190 -32.59 2.66 14.72
N ASN A 191 -31.40 2.06 14.71
CA ASN A 191 -30.23 2.58 13.99
C ASN A 191 -30.19 1.97 12.57
N PRO A 192 -30.76 2.63 11.56
CA PRO A 192 -30.83 2.11 10.19
C PRO A 192 -29.45 1.90 9.56
N VAL A 193 -28.42 2.61 10.03
CA VAL A 193 -27.06 2.38 9.53
C VAL A 193 -26.49 1.07 10.04
N GLU A 194 -26.73 0.73 11.30
CA GLU A 194 -26.27 -0.57 11.82
C GLU A 194 -26.87 -1.71 11.00
N LYS A 195 -28.17 -1.60 10.66
CA LYS A 195 -28.84 -2.54 9.75
C LYS A 195 -28.25 -2.52 8.35
N PHE A 196 -27.96 -1.34 7.82
CA PHE A 196 -27.32 -1.16 6.51
C PHE A 196 -25.94 -1.85 6.46
N LEU A 197 -25.09 -1.62 7.46
CA LEU A 197 -23.75 -2.24 7.55
C LEU A 197 -23.83 -3.75 7.70
N LYS A 198 -24.81 -4.28 8.45
CA LYS A 198 -25.07 -5.72 8.52
C LYS A 198 -25.45 -6.30 7.15
N LEU A 199 -26.41 -5.69 6.48
CA LEU A 199 -26.83 -6.11 5.14
C LEU A 199 -25.67 -6.01 4.13
N LEU A 200 -24.87 -4.95 4.21
CA LEU A 200 -23.67 -4.76 3.39
C LEU A 200 -22.67 -5.91 3.58
N LEU A 201 -22.41 -6.30 4.82
CA LEU A 201 -21.49 -7.38 5.16
C LEU A 201 -22.04 -8.77 4.82
N GLU A 202 -23.35 -8.99 4.97
CA GLU A 202 -24.01 -10.21 4.50
C GLU A 202 -23.88 -10.38 2.99
N ARG A 203 -24.00 -9.27 2.24
CA ARG A 203 -23.98 -9.30 0.78
C ARG A 203 -22.58 -9.26 0.17
N LYS A 204 -21.64 -8.57 0.81
CA LYS A 204 -20.24 -8.47 0.39
C LYS A 204 -19.30 -8.63 1.59
N PRO A 205 -19.14 -9.86 2.13
CA PRO A 205 -18.34 -10.11 3.34
C PRO A 205 -16.85 -9.78 3.16
N LEU A 206 -16.37 -9.80 1.91
CA LEU A 206 -15.00 -9.49 1.55
C LEU A 206 -14.75 -8.00 1.25
N LEU A 207 -15.72 -7.12 1.54
CA LEU A 207 -15.56 -5.68 1.32
C LEU A 207 -14.39 -5.16 2.17
N THR A 208 -13.40 -4.56 1.52
CA THR A 208 -12.24 -3.97 2.21
C THR A 208 -12.56 -2.57 2.72
N ILE A 209 -11.86 -2.10 3.77
CA ILE A 209 -11.99 -0.72 4.26
C ILE A 209 -11.66 0.27 3.12
N LYS A 210 -10.65 -0.02 2.30
CA LYS A 210 -10.29 0.83 1.16
C LYS A 210 -11.43 0.95 0.14
N GLU A 211 -12.08 -0.16 -0.22
CA GLU A 211 -13.25 -0.13 -1.11
C GLU A 211 -14.42 0.63 -0.47
N PHE A 212 -14.66 0.44 0.82
CA PHE A 212 -15.69 1.16 1.57
C PHE A 212 -15.46 2.68 1.51
N LEU A 213 -14.23 3.13 1.77
CA LEU A 213 -13.87 4.56 1.74
C LEU A 213 -13.93 5.17 0.33
N LEU A 214 -13.57 4.40 -0.71
CA LEU A 214 -13.75 4.84 -2.10
C LEU A 214 -15.22 5.08 -2.44
N VAL A 215 -16.14 4.31 -1.87
CA VAL A 215 -17.58 4.54 -2.06
C VAL A 215 -18.03 5.76 -1.26
N CYS A 216 -17.57 5.92 -0.02
CA CYS A 216 -17.79 7.14 0.78
C CYS A 216 -17.37 8.40 0.02
N GLU A 217 -16.23 8.36 -0.67
CA GLU A 217 -15.72 9.47 -1.49
C GLU A 217 -16.69 9.79 -2.63
N LYS A 218 -17.16 8.77 -3.36
CA LYS A 218 -18.12 8.93 -4.46
C LYS A 218 -19.46 9.50 -4.01
N VAL A 219 -19.93 9.13 -2.81
CA VAL A 219 -21.16 9.66 -2.22
C VAL A 219 -20.94 10.92 -1.38
N LYS A 220 -19.75 11.53 -1.45
CA LYS A 220 -19.37 12.78 -0.77
C LYS A 220 -19.53 12.73 0.75
N ARG A 221 -19.24 11.58 1.36
CA ARG A 221 -19.22 11.36 2.81
C ARG A 221 -17.84 11.64 3.39
N GLU A 222 -17.42 12.90 3.27
CA GLU A 222 -16.13 13.39 3.78
C GLU A 222 -15.99 13.20 5.30
N ASP A 223 -17.10 13.26 6.03
CA ASP A 223 -17.18 13.02 7.47
C ASP A 223 -16.73 11.59 7.85
N VAL A 224 -17.19 10.60 7.10
CA VAL A 224 -16.81 9.19 7.27
C VAL A 224 -15.35 8.99 6.89
N ILE A 225 -14.90 9.64 5.81
CA ILE A 225 -13.48 9.59 5.39
C ILE A 225 -12.59 10.20 6.47
N LEU A 226 -12.90 11.41 6.97
CA LEU A 226 -12.12 12.06 8.02
C LEU A 226 -12.09 11.26 9.31
N TYR A 227 -13.20 10.64 9.69
CA TYR A 227 -13.26 9.75 10.84
C TYR A 227 -12.42 8.50 10.61
N ALA A 228 -12.61 7.84 9.47
CA ALA A 228 -11.84 6.66 9.09
C ALA A 228 -10.34 6.95 9.01
N GLU A 229 -9.97 8.11 8.50
CA GLU A 229 -8.61 8.57 8.52
C GLU A 229 -8.14 8.80 9.95
N LYS A 230 -8.89 9.48 10.80
CA LYS A 230 -8.47 9.74 12.18
C LYS A 230 -8.38 8.48 13.06
N HIS A 231 -9.23 7.49 12.81
CA HIS A 231 -9.42 6.33 13.68
C HIS A 231 -8.97 5.00 13.07
N PHE A 232 -8.75 4.97 11.75
CA PHE A 232 -8.14 3.85 11.02
C PHE A 232 -6.74 4.22 10.44
N LYS A 233 -6.25 5.48 10.54
CA LYS A 233 -4.81 5.82 10.34
C LYS A 233 -3.94 5.52 11.55
N ASP A 234 -4.50 5.07 12.68
CA ASP A 234 -3.71 4.32 13.67
C ASP A 234 -3.42 2.92 13.14
N ILE A 235 -2.84 2.89 11.94
CA ILE A 235 -2.02 1.80 11.48
C ILE A 235 -0.93 1.70 12.54
N ASP A 236 -0.91 0.61 13.29
CA ASP A 236 0.13 0.37 14.26
C ASP A 236 1.45 0.29 13.51
N LEU A 237 2.21 1.37 13.55
CA LEU A 237 3.52 1.45 12.93
C LEU A 237 4.51 0.69 13.82
N VAL A 238 5.52 0.08 13.21
CA VAL A 238 6.60 -0.56 13.97
C VAL A 238 7.31 0.45 14.87
N SER A 239 7.35 1.74 14.50
CA SER A 239 7.88 2.82 15.35
C SER A 239 7.15 2.98 16.68
N LYS A 240 5.86 2.60 16.77
CA LYS A 240 5.08 2.69 18.01
C LYS A 240 5.40 1.58 19.02
N LEU A 241 6.15 0.56 18.63
CA LEU A 241 6.55 -0.52 19.55
C LEU A 241 7.58 -0.03 20.56
N ASP A 242 7.31 -0.19 21.85
CA ASP A 242 8.31 0.09 22.89
C ASP A 242 9.38 -1.02 23.00
N ASP A 243 10.52 -0.70 23.61
CA ASP A 243 11.64 -1.65 23.81
C ASP A 243 11.22 -2.90 24.60
N THR A 244 10.21 -2.82 25.45
CA THR A 244 9.70 -3.95 26.24
C THR A 244 8.90 -4.89 25.33
N GLN A 245 8.08 -4.35 24.43
CA GLN A 245 7.30 -5.09 23.45
C GLN A 245 8.21 -5.78 22.44
N LEU A 246 9.20 -5.05 21.88
CA LEU A 246 10.20 -5.62 20.97
C LEU A 246 10.97 -6.78 21.61
N ARG A 247 11.36 -6.64 22.88
CA ARG A 247 12.01 -7.71 23.64
C ARG A 247 11.10 -8.91 23.87
N LYS A 248 9.81 -8.70 24.19
CA LYS A 248 8.84 -9.79 24.32
C LYS A 248 8.68 -10.55 23.01
N PHE A 249 8.54 -9.86 21.87
CA PHE A 249 8.46 -10.50 20.55
C PHE A 249 9.71 -11.31 20.22
N ALA A 250 10.88 -10.72 20.44
CA ALA A 250 12.16 -11.39 20.23
C ALA A 250 12.34 -12.61 21.14
N GLY A 251 11.78 -12.58 22.35
CA GLY A 251 11.74 -13.69 23.30
C GLY A 251 10.90 -14.87 22.80
N VAL A 252 9.73 -14.60 22.22
CA VAL A 252 8.88 -15.63 21.58
C VAL A 252 9.62 -16.29 20.41
N ILE A 253 10.37 -15.49 19.64
CA ILE A 253 11.12 -16.00 18.49
C ILE A 253 12.26 -16.94 18.89
N ARG A 254 12.86 -16.70 20.06
CA ARG A 254 13.99 -17.48 20.62
C ARG A 254 13.61 -18.94 20.93
N GLY A 255 12.32 -19.26 20.92
CA GLY A 255 11.76 -20.41 21.61
C GLY A 255 12.08 -21.81 21.10
N ASN A 256 12.34 -22.10 19.82
CA ASN A 256 12.29 -23.52 19.43
C ASN A 256 13.11 -24.11 18.26
N ILE A 257 13.72 -23.39 17.30
CA ILE A 257 14.26 -24.11 16.10
C ILE A 257 15.52 -23.47 15.49
N THR A 258 16.54 -24.29 15.21
CA THR A 258 17.66 -24.11 14.24
C THR A 258 17.19 -24.31 12.79
N PRO A 259 17.75 -23.62 11.77
CA PRO A 259 18.59 -22.43 11.78
C PRO A 259 17.72 -21.18 11.87
N SER A 260 18.36 -20.02 11.81
CA SER A 260 17.78 -18.81 12.35
C SER A 260 16.95 -17.99 11.37
N ASN A 261 15.63 -18.13 11.44
CA ASN A 261 14.68 -17.46 10.55
C ASN A 261 14.68 -15.92 10.62
N TRP A 262 15.40 -15.29 11.57
CA TRP A 262 15.54 -13.82 11.56
C TRP A 262 16.22 -13.33 10.27
N ALA A 263 17.14 -14.11 9.69
CA ALA A 263 17.79 -13.73 8.44
C ALA A 263 16.80 -13.68 7.28
N ASP A 264 15.82 -14.60 7.26
CA ASP A 264 14.77 -14.62 6.25
C ASP A 264 13.85 -13.40 6.38
N ILE A 265 13.49 -13.02 7.62
CA ILE A 265 12.78 -11.74 7.86
C ILE A 265 13.63 -10.59 7.34
N ALA A 266 14.91 -10.52 7.70
CA ALA A 266 15.78 -9.42 7.30
C ALA A 266 15.93 -9.31 5.77
N CYS A 267 15.95 -10.44 5.05
CA CYS A 267 15.94 -10.45 3.59
C CYS A 267 14.65 -9.83 3.00
N GLN A 268 13.49 -10.02 3.62
CA GLN A 268 12.23 -9.40 3.18
C GLN A 268 12.21 -7.88 3.36
N PHE A 269 13.05 -7.35 4.24
CA PHE A 269 13.27 -5.92 4.44
C PHE A 269 14.53 -5.43 3.73
N GLU A 270 15.10 -6.19 2.78
CA GLU A 270 16.23 -5.78 1.94
C GLU A 270 17.48 -5.32 2.74
N PHE A 271 17.68 -5.86 3.94
CA PHE A 271 18.87 -5.51 4.73
C PHE A 271 20.15 -5.90 3.99
N SER A 272 21.14 -5.00 4.03
CA SER A 272 22.43 -5.24 3.40
C SER A 272 23.14 -6.44 4.03
N LYS A 273 23.98 -7.15 3.27
CA LYS A 273 24.83 -8.24 3.81
C LYS A 273 25.66 -7.81 5.02
N GLU A 274 26.04 -6.53 5.07
CA GLU A 274 26.79 -5.98 6.20
C GLU A 274 25.91 -5.80 7.45
N ASP A 275 24.66 -5.34 7.29
CA ASP A 275 23.70 -5.30 8.41
C ASP A 275 23.39 -6.70 8.93
N LEU A 276 23.21 -7.68 8.03
CA LEU A 276 23.03 -9.09 8.42
C LEU A 276 24.23 -9.61 9.22
N ARG A 277 25.46 -9.31 8.79
CA ARG A 277 26.68 -9.69 9.53
C ARG A 277 26.76 -9.00 10.90
N LYS A 278 26.38 -7.73 11.00
CA LYS A 278 26.35 -7.00 12.28
C LYS A 278 25.35 -7.63 13.25
N ILE A 279 24.15 -7.95 12.79
CA ILE A 279 23.11 -8.63 13.58
C ILE A 279 23.58 -10.04 14.00
N ASP A 280 24.23 -10.78 13.11
CA ASP A 280 24.73 -12.13 13.41
C ASP A 280 25.87 -12.12 14.44
N ARG A 281 26.75 -11.10 14.41
CA ARG A 281 27.84 -10.94 15.39
C ARG A 281 27.34 -10.75 16.83
N GLU A 282 26.11 -10.25 17.03
CA GLU A 282 25.51 -10.14 18.37
C GLU A 282 25.42 -11.49 19.09
N ARG A 283 25.32 -12.60 18.34
CA ARG A 283 25.33 -13.96 18.90
C ARG A 283 26.59 -14.30 19.67
N LEU A 284 27.72 -13.73 19.23
CA LEU A 284 29.05 -14.07 19.72
C LEU A 284 29.36 -13.36 21.03
N ILE A 285 28.55 -12.37 21.41
CA ILE A 285 28.75 -11.57 22.61
C ILE A 285 28.03 -12.27 23.78
N PRO A 286 28.76 -12.72 24.82
CA PRO A 286 28.15 -13.34 25.99
C PRO A 286 27.14 -12.39 26.65
N ASN A 287 25.96 -12.93 27.02
CA ASN A 287 24.84 -12.16 27.59
C ASN A 287 24.26 -11.08 26.66
N SER A 288 24.56 -11.10 25.36
CA SER A 288 23.98 -10.14 24.41
C SER A 288 22.54 -10.49 24.03
N TYR A 289 21.88 -9.49 23.44
CA TYR A 289 20.55 -9.54 22.87
C TYR A 289 20.43 -10.66 21.82
N SER A 290 19.23 -11.22 21.69
CA SER A 290 18.99 -12.15 20.61
C SER A 290 19.13 -11.42 19.27
N PRO A 291 19.71 -12.04 18.22
CA PRO A 291 19.78 -11.43 16.89
C PRO A 291 18.42 -10.97 16.36
N THR A 292 17.36 -11.67 16.77
CA THR A 292 15.99 -11.25 16.51
C THR A 292 15.65 -9.92 17.17
N ALA A 293 15.95 -9.73 18.46
CA ALA A 293 15.73 -8.44 19.12
C ALA A 293 16.45 -7.33 18.36
N LYS A 294 17.70 -7.59 17.98
CA LYS A 294 18.49 -6.64 17.21
C LYS A 294 17.92 -6.36 15.82
N LEU A 295 17.35 -7.36 15.16
CA LEU A 295 16.66 -7.19 13.89
C LEU A 295 15.44 -6.28 14.05
N PHE A 296 14.59 -6.52 15.04
CA PHE A 296 13.39 -5.71 15.24
C PHE A 296 13.73 -4.25 15.63
N GLU A 297 14.74 -4.04 16.48
CA GLU A 297 15.32 -2.70 16.72
C GLU A 297 15.76 -2.04 15.40
N LYS A 298 16.45 -2.80 14.54
CA LYS A 298 16.96 -2.30 13.27
C LYS A 298 15.83 -2.00 12.27
N ILE A 299 14.77 -2.82 12.25
CA ILE A 299 13.56 -2.57 11.44
C ILE A 299 12.90 -1.28 11.91
N GLN A 300 12.73 -1.09 13.21
CA GLN A 300 12.16 0.14 13.77
C GLN A 300 12.97 1.38 13.38
N GLN A 301 14.30 1.29 13.40
CA GLN A 301 15.19 2.39 13.03
C GLN A 301 15.20 2.68 11.52
N SER A 302 15.19 1.63 10.70
CA SER A 302 15.39 1.75 9.24
C SER A 302 14.06 1.93 8.49
N TYR A 303 12.96 1.46 9.08
CA TYR A 303 11.61 1.46 8.51
C TYR A 303 10.56 1.88 9.57
N PRO A 304 10.66 3.08 10.17
CA PRO A 304 9.76 3.50 11.25
C PRO A 304 8.29 3.60 10.82
N GLU A 305 8.05 3.92 9.55
CA GLU A 305 6.72 4.09 8.96
C GLU A 305 6.12 2.79 8.43
N ILE A 306 6.77 1.63 8.66
CA ILE A 306 6.21 0.37 8.21
C ILE A 306 5.08 -0.08 9.12
N GLU A 307 3.99 -0.53 8.50
CA GLU A 307 2.83 -1.06 9.21
C GLU A 307 3.18 -2.40 9.88
N LEU A 308 2.73 -2.60 11.12
CA LEU A 308 2.88 -3.85 11.85
C LEU A 308 2.20 -5.01 11.09
N GLN A 309 1.14 -4.71 10.35
CA GLN A 309 0.48 -5.66 9.46
C GLN A 309 1.41 -6.21 8.39
N LYS A 310 2.29 -5.38 7.82
CA LYS A 310 3.29 -5.84 6.84
C LYS A 310 4.32 -6.75 7.50
N LEU A 311 4.72 -6.46 8.74
CA LEU A 311 5.62 -7.32 9.52
C LEU A 311 4.98 -8.67 9.88
N ILE A 312 3.68 -8.69 10.20
CA ILE A 312 2.88 -9.91 10.38
C ILE A 312 2.92 -10.76 9.11
N ILE A 313 2.61 -10.17 7.95
CA ILE A 313 2.60 -10.88 6.66
C ILE A 313 3.97 -11.49 6.35
N VAL A 314 5.06 -10.74 6.57
CA VAL A 314 6.43 -11.26 6.40
C VAL A 314 6.67 -12.47 7.30
N CYS A 315 6.27 -12.40 8.56
CA CYS A 315 6.39 -13.50 9.50
C CYS A 315 5.58 -14.73 9.07
N GLU A 316 4.41 -14.56 8.46
CA GLU A 316 3.63 -15.67 7.90
C GLU A 316 4.28 -16.31 6.69
N GLN A 317 4.82 -15.50 5.78
CA GLN A 317 5.50 -15.97 4.57
C GLN A 317 6.71 -16.86 4.90
N ILE A 318 7.44 -16.52 5.96
CA ILE A 318 8.56 -17.34 6.46
C ILE A 318 8.12 -18.45 7.43
N ARG A 319 6.80 -18.74 7.48
CA ARG A 319 6.17 -19.79 8.30
C ARG A 319 6.37 -19.63 9.81
N ARG A 320 6.51 -18.38 10.29
CA ARG A 320 6.54 -18.00 11.70
C ARG A 320 5.19 -17.49 12.17
N ILE A 321 4.20 -18.38 12.08
CA ILE A 321 2.81 -18.14 12.48
C ILE A 321 2.71 -17.80 13.97
N ASP A 322 3.59 -18.36 14.80
CA ASP A 322 3.72 -18.04 16.22
C ASP A 322 4.00 -16.56 16.47
N VAL A 323 4.89 -15.96 15.68
CA VAL A 323 5.25 -14.54 15.75
C VAL A 323 4.12 -13.67 15.22
N ALA A 324 3.59 -14.04 14.06
CA ALA A 324 2.45 -13.35 13.45
C ALA A 324 1.26 -13.26 14.41
N ASN A 325 0.93 -14.37 15.09
CA ASN A 325 -0.14 -14.40 16.08
C ASN A 325 0.15 -13.51 17.29
N LYS A 326 1.40 -13.50 17.78
CA LYS A 326 1.77 -12.61 18.89
C LYS A 326 1.69 -11.13 18.53
N LEU A 327 2.09 -10.77 17.30
CA LEU A 327 1.95 -9.42 16.77
C LEU A 327 0.47 -9.04 16.60
N ARG A 328 -0.40 -9.97 16.20
CA ARG A 328 -1.86 -9.75 16.14
C ARG A 328 -2.49 -9.56 17.52
N GLU A 329 -2.11 -10.36 18.51
CA GLU A 329 -2.58 -10.16 19.89
C GLU A 329 -2.28 -8.74 20.37
N PHE A 330 -1.14 -8.18 19.95
CA PHE A 330 -0.76 -6.81 20.26
C PHE A 330 -1.68 -5.78 19.59
N LEU A 331 -1.98 -5.93 18.29
CA LEU A 331 -2.96 -5.08 17.58
C LEU A 331 -4.35 -5.07 18.23
N LEU A 332 -4.68 -6.11 19.00
CA LEU A 332 -5.99 -6.27 19.64
C LEU A 332 -6.01 -5.79 21.10
N THR A 333 -4.86 -5.44 21.68
CA THR A 333 -4.77 -4.99 23.08
C THR A 333 -4.77 -3.45 23.11
N PRO A 334 -5.85 -2.80 23.57
CA PRO A 334 -5.98 -1.34 23.56
C PRO A 334 -5.04 -0.61 24.51
#